data_AF-A0A1V8TKT3-F1
#
_entry.id   AF-A0A1V8TKT3-F1
#
_cell.length_a   1.000
_cell.length_b   1.000
_cell.length_c   1.000
_cell.angle_alpha   90.00
_cell.angle_beta   90.00
_cell.angle_gamma   90.00
#
_symmetry.space_group_name_H-M   'P 1'
#
loop_
_entity.id
_entity.type
_entity.pdbx_description
1 polymer ?
#
loop_
_entity_poly.entity_id
_entity_poly.type
_entity_poly.pdbx_seq_one_letter_code
_entity_poly.pdbx_strand_id
1 'polypeptide(L)'
;MARARKSSRLQEYQVIGRLLPSDANPAPKLYRMRIFAPNEVVAKSRFWYFLSKLRKIKKANGEIVTLNQIHEKHPLKVKNFGIWIRYDSRSGTHNMYKEYRDMSRTDAVESMYQDMAARHRSRFRSVHILKVVEVTKTEDIRRPYIKQLLTKNLKFPLPHRNPPKKGGKVFSAQRPSTFY
;
A
#
# COMPACT_ATOMS: atom_id res chain seq x y z
N MET A 1 4.96 -24.59 14.42
CA MET A 1 5.55 -23.24 14.64
C MET A 1 4.86 -22.23 13.74
N ALA A 2 4.02 -21.36 14.31
CA ALA A 2 3.41 -20.25 13.58
C ALA A 2 4.52 -19.30 13.12
N ARG A 3 4.64 -19.10 11.81
CA ARG A 3 5.59 -18.14 11.23
C ARG A 3 5.19 -16.76 11.75
N ALA A 4 6.04 -16.09 12.53
CA ALA A 4 5.79 -14.72 12.96
C ALA A 4 5.44 -13.89 11.73
N ARG A 5 4.27 -13.22 11.74
CA ARG A 5 3.79 -12.42 10.62
C ARG A 5 4.84 -11.34 10.37
N LYS A 6 5.56 -11.44 9.26
CA LYS A 6 6.51 -10.41 8.82
C LYS A 6 5.74 -9.11 8.74
N SER A 7 6.11 -8.11 9.55
CA SER A 7 5.54 -6.76 9.45
C SER A 7 5.56 -6.34 7.98
N SER A 8 4.46 -5.73 7.50
CA SER A 8 4.41 -5.17 6.16
C SER A 8 5.62 -4.27 5.93
N ARG A 9 6.20 -4.31 4.71
CA ARG A 9 7.42 -3.54 4.42
C ARG A 9 7.17 -2.03 4.46
N LEU A 10 5.90 -1.64 4.40
CA LEU A 10 5.43 -0.26 4.52
C LEU A 10 4.61 -0.10 5.80
N GLN A 11 4.77 1.05 6.42
CA GLN A 11 3.96 1.55 7.53
C GLN A 11 3.17 2.77 7.07
N GLU A 12 2.04 3.03 7.71
CA GLU A 12 1.22 4.21 7.43
C GLU A 12 1.53 5.29 8.47
N TYR A 13 1.90 6.48 8.01
CA TYR A 13 2.20 7.62 8.86
C TYR A 13 1.25 8.78 8.57
N GLN A 14 0.71 9.37 9.63
CA GLN A 14 0.12 10.70 9.59
C GLN A 14 1.21 11.73 9.85
N VAL A 15 1.53 12.52 8.83
CA VAL A 15 2.49 13.62 8.94
C VAL A 15 1.73 14.93 8.85
N ILE A 16 1.92 15.80 9.84
CA ILE A 16 1.38 17.15 9.87
C ILE A 16 2.54 18.13 9.87
N GLY A 17 2.51 19.09 8.95
CA GLY A 17 3.50 20.15 8.87
C GLY A 17 2.90 21.48 8.47
N ARG A 18 3.66 22.55 8.69
CA ARG A 18 3.28 23.93 8.38
C ARG A 18 4.50 24.72 7.91
N LEU A 19 4.25 25.94 7.42
CA LEU A 19 5.31 26.93 7.27
C LEU A 19 5.79 27.37 8.66
N LEU A 20 7.03 27.82 8.78
CA LEU A 20 7.50 28.49 9.99
C LEU A 20 6.64 29.74 10.25
N PRO A 21 6.18 29.97 11.49
CA PRO A 21 5.52 31.22 11.86
C PRO A 21 6.41 32.42 11.57
N SER A 22 5.82 33.51 11.09
CA SER A 22 6.47 34.80 10.90
C SER A 22 5.61 35.92 11.45
N ASP A 23 6.15 37.13 11.63
CA ASP A 23 5.39 38.28 12.15
C ASP A 23 4.18 38.60 11.26
N ALA A 24 4.31 38.40 9.95
CA ALA A 24 3.21 38.57 9.00
C ALA A 24 2.17 37.43 9.04
N ASN A 25 2.53 36.25 9.54
CA ASN A 25 1.61 35.11 9.68
C ASN A 25 1.98 34.25 10.90
N PRO A 26 1.49 34.64 12.10
CA PRO A 26 1.83 33.94 13.34
C PRO A 26 1.16 32.56 13.46
N ALA A 27 0.07 32.31 12.72
CA ALA A 27 -0.65 31.02 12.73
C ALA A 27 -0.73 30.40 11.31
N PRO A 28 0.37 29.86 10.76
CA PRO A 28 0.36 29.24 9.45
C PRO A 28 -0.56 28.02 9.37
N LYS A 29 -1.19 27.83 8.21
CA LYS A 29 -2.09 26.70 7.95
C LYS A 29 -1.37 25.36 8.10
N LEU A 30 -1.99 24.44 8.83
CA LEU A 30 -1.52 23.05 8.99
C LEU A 30 -1.92 22.19 7.79
N TYR A 31 -0.98 21.39 7.30
CA TYR A 31 -1.19 20.42 6.23
C TYR A 31 -0.98 19.01 6.76
N ARG A 32 -1.98 18.15 6.59
CA ARG A 32 -1.95 16.74 6.99
C ARG A 32 -1.89 15.83 5.77
N MET A 33 -0.99 14.86 5.77
CA MET A 33 -0.91 13.80 4.77
C MET A 33 -0.82 12.42 5.41
N ARG A 34 -1.39 11.42 4.74
CA ARG A 34 -1.15 10.01 5.03
C ARG A 34 -0.07 9.51 4.08
N ILE A 35 1.06 9.06 4.62
CA ILE A 35 2.24 8.66 3.87
C ILE A 35 2.52 7.19 4.15
N PHE A 36 2.64 6.39 3.09
CA PHE A 36 3.07 5.00 3.19
C PHE A 36 4.58 4.92 2.96
N ALA A 37 5.33 4.51 3.98
CA ALA A 37 6.79 4.50 3.97
C ALA A 37 7.35 3.38 4.87
N PRO A 38 8.57 2.87 4.62
CA PRO A 38 9.17 1.83 5.44
C PRO A 38 9.57 2.30 6.85
N ASN A 39 9.85 3.61 7.00
CA ASN A 39 10.24 4.21 8.27
C ASN A 39 9.88 5.70 8.29
N GLU A 40 10.05 6.34 9.45
CA GLU A 40 9.72 7.74 9.68
C GLU A 40 10.56 8.71 8.83
N VAL A 41 11.85 8.41 8.62
CA VAL A 41 12.76 9.28 7.85
C VAL A 41 12.27 9.39 6.40
N VAL A 42 11.90 8.26 5.80
CA VAL A 42 11.33 8.24 4.45
C VAL A 42 9.95 8.90 4.45
N ALA A 43 9.14 8.74 5.50
CA ALA A 43 7.85 9.42 5.63
C ALA A 43 7.99 10.95 5.61
N LYS A 44 8.91 11.51 6.42
CA LYS A 44 9.23 12.95 6.45
C LYS A 44 9.71 13.43 5.07
N SER A 45 10.60 12.67 4.42
CA SER A 45 11.10 13.02 3.08
C SER A 45 9.98 13.06 2.03
N ARG A 46 9.11 12.05 2.01
CA ARG A 46 7.97 12.00 1.08
C ARG A 46 6.92 13.06 1.36
N PHE A 47 6.69 13.40 2.62
CA PHE A 47 5.83 14.53 3.00
C PHE A 47 6.31 15.84 2.35
N TRP A 48 7.59 16.18 2.50
CA TRP A 48 8.15 17.39 1.88
C TRP A 48 8.12 17.35 0.35
N TYR A 49 8.38 16.17 -0.24
CA TYR A 49 8.24 15.98 -1.69
C TYR A 49 6.83 16.32 -2.19
N PHE A 50 5.78 15.83 -1.53
CA PHE A 50 4.41 16.13 -1.93
C PHE A 50 4.00 17.56 -1.59
N LEU A 51 4.38 18.08 -0.42
CA LEU A 51 3.99 19.41 0.02
C LEU A 51 4.62 20.51 -0.85
N SER A 52 5.88 20.34 -1.26
CA SER A 52 6.54 21.25 -2.21
C SER A 52 5.84 21.28 -3.57
N LYS A 53 5.39 20.14 -4.08
CA LYS A 53 4.63 20.08 -5.35
C LYS A 53 3.24 20.70 -5.24
N LEU A 54 2.55 20.53 -4.11
CA LEU A 54 1.17 20.98 -3.94
C LEU A 54 1.04 22.43 -3.48
N ARG A 55 1.97 22.91 -2.64
CA ARG A 55 1.88 24.20 -1.95
C ARG A 55 3.15 25.05 -2.02
N LYS A 56 4.18 24.62 -2.78
CA LYS A 56 5.47 25.32 -2.92
C LYS A 56 6.22 25.55 -1.59
N ILE A 57 5.89 24.80 -0.54
CA ILE A 57 6.56 24.86 0.76
C ILE A 57 7.74 23.87 0.78
N LYS A 58 8.92 24.36 1.16
CA LYS A 58 10.15 23.57 1.27
C LYS A 58 10.47 23.29 2.73
N LYS A 59 11.25 22.22 2.98
CA LYS A 59 11.74 21.86 4.34
C LYS A 59 12.50 23.00 5.03
N ALA A 60 13.20 23.86 4.29
CA ALA A 60 13.95 24.97 4.87
C ALA A 60 13.06 26.02 5.56
N ASN A 61 11.85 26.25 5.03
CA ASN A 61 10.95 27.31 5.51
C ASN A 61 9.75 26.73 6.26
N GLY A 62 9.78 25.44 6.60
CA GLY A 62 8.66 24.76 7.20
C GLY A 62 9.11 23.70 8.19
N GLU A 63 8.21 23.35 9.09
CA GLU A 63 8.44 22.37 10.14
C GLU A 63 7.38 21.26 10.10
N ILE A 64 7.77 20.07 10.58
CA ILE A 64 6.83 18.98 10.84
C ILE A 64 6.43 19.11 12.30
N VAL A 65 5.15 19.35 12.55
CA VAL A 65 4.59 19.54 13.90
C VAL A 65 4.39 18.19 14.57
N THR A 66 3.85 17.21 13.86
CA THR A 66 3.62 15.86 14.40
C THR A 66 3.85 14.80 13.34
N LEU A 67 4.44 13.68 13.75
CA LEU A 67 4.51 12.45 12.97
C LEU A 67 4.00 11.31 13.84
N ASN A 68 2.88 10.71 13.42
CA ASN A 68 2.26 9.61 14.15
C ASN A 68 2.13 8.40 13.22
N GLN A 69 2.53 7.22 13.68
CA GLN A 69 2.24 5.98 12.97
C GLN A 69 0.76 5.59 13.18
N ILE A 70 0.06 5.27 12.10
CA ILE A 70 -1.30 4.76 12.12
C ILE A 70 -1.26 3.24 11.98
N HIS A 71 -1.88 2.55 12.94
CA HIS A 71 -2.11 1.12 12.87
C HIS A 71 -3.51 0.80 12.36
N GLU A 72 -3.66 -0.35 11.71
CA GLU A 72 -4.94 -0.80 11.20
C GLU A 72 -5.89 -1.15 12.36
N LYS A 73 -7.10 -0.57 12.35
CA LYS A 73 -8.07 -0.74 13.45
C LYS A 73 -8.54 -2.19 13.63
N HIS A 74 -8.69 -2.91 12.52
CA HIS A 74 -9.16 -4.30 12.52
C HIS A 74 -8.26 -5.14 11.61
N PRO A 75 -7.09 -5.59 12.09
CA PRO A 75 -6.09 -6.30 11.28
C PRO A 75 -6.44 -7.77 10.99
N LEU A 76 -7.50 -8.28 11.64
CA LEU A 76 -8.00 -9.65 11.48
C LEU A 76 -9.25 -9.73 10.58
N LYS A 77 -9.72 -8.59 10.05
CA LYS A 77 -10.84 -8.53 9.12
C LYS A 77 -10.34 -8.32 7.69
N VAL A 78 -10.76 -9.20 6.77
CA VAL A 78 -10.51 -9.02 5.33
C VAL A 78 -11.36 -7.85 4.82
N LYS A 79 -10.74 -6.94 4.08
CA LYS A 79 -11.36 -5.73 3.53
C LYS A 79 -11.05 -5.62 2.04
N ASN A 80 -11.83 -4.78 1.35
CA ASN A 80 -11.56 -4.39 -0.01
C ASN A 80 -11.11 -2.93 0.00
N PHE A 81 -10.01 -2.60 -0.66
CA PHE A 81 -9.44 -1.28 -0.70
C PHE A 81 -9.42 -0.75 -2.13
N GLY A 82 -10.00 0.43 -2.34
CA GLY A 82 -9.84 1.21 -3.55
C GLY A 82 -8.65 2.16 -3.41
N ILE A 83 -7.75 2.12 -4.38
CA ILE A 83 -6.54 2.94 -4.42
C ILE A 83 -6.54 3.76 -5.70
N TRP A 84 -6.52 5.08 -5.55
CA TRP A 84 -6.31 6.02 -6.64
C TRP A 84 -4.83 6.37 -6.68
N ILE A 85 -4.22 6.12 -7.83
CA ILE A 85 -2.82 6.42 -8.07
C ILE A 85 -2.67 7.32 -9.29
N ARG A 86 -1.66 8.16 -9.25
CA ARG A 86 -1.04 8.75 -10.43
C ARG A 86 0.30 8.08 -10.60
N TYR A 87 0.66 7.65 -11.80
CA TYR A 87 1.98 7.11 -12.06
C TYR A 87 2.58 7.67 -13.34
N ASP A 88 3.91 7.75 -13.35
CA ASP A 88 4.69 8.16 -14.51
C ASP A 88 5.08 6.89 -15.29
N SER A 89 4.59 6.79 -16.52
CA SER A 89 5.01 5.79 -17.50
C SER A 89 6.26 6.26 -18.24
N ARG A 90 6.70 5.51 -19.26
CA ARG A 90 7.81 5.93 -20.13
C ARG A 90 7.41 7.08 -21.07
N SER A 91 6.12 7.24 -21.34
CA SER A 91 5.59 8.15 -22.36
C SER A 91 4.76 9.29 -21.78
N GLY A 92 4.41 9.25 -20.48
CA GLY A 92 3.60 10.29 -19.86
C GLY A 92 3.11 9.93 -18.47
N THR A 93 2.30 10.82 -17.88
CA THR A 93 1.71 10.62 -16.55
C THR A 93 0.26 10.16 -16.68
N HIS A 94 -0.12 9.09 -15.98
CA HIS A 94 -1.45 8.51 -16.07
C HIS A 94 -2.07 8.33 -14.70
N ASN A 95 -3.39 8.50 -14.62
CA ASN A 95 -4.17 8.18 -13.43
C ASN A 95 -4.71 6.76 -13.55
N MET A 96 -4.73 6.02 -12.44
CA MET A 96 -5.33 4.70 -12.35
C MET A 96 -6.13 4.56 -11.06
N TYR A 97 -7.18 3.78 -11.15
CA TYR A 97 -7.89 3.24 -10.01
C TYR A 97 -7.64 1.74 -9.96
N LYS A 98 -7.19 1.22 -8.81
CA LYS A 98 -6.99 -0.21 -8.59
C LYS A 98 -7.64 -0.62 -7.28
N GLU A 99 -8.07 -1.88 -7.22
CA GLU A 99 -8.69 -2.44 -6.03
C GLU A 99 -7.86 -3.63 -5.55
N TYR A 100 -7.75 -3.79 -4.23
CA TYR A 100 -7.04 -4.90 -3.60
C TYR A 100 -7.86 -5.44 -2.44
N ARG A 101 -7.83 -6.76 -2.25
CA ARG A 101 -8.47 -7.44 -1.11
C ARG A 101 -7.38 -7.84 -0.13
N ASP A 102 -7.37 -7.21 1.04
CA ASP A 102 -6.31 -7.39 2.03
C ASP A 102 -6.80 -7.09 3.46
N MET A 103 -5.97 -7.33 4.46
CA MET A 103 -6.29 -7.16 5.88
C MET A 103 -6.06 -5.72 6.37
N SER A 104 -5.15 -4.99 5.73
CA SER A 104 -4.74 -3.64 6.13
C SER A 104 -4.49 -2.72 4.94
N ARG A 105 -4.53 -1.40 5.17
CA ARG A 105 -4.16 -0.42 4.13
C ARG A 105 -2.71 -0.55 3.69
N THR A 106 -1.80 -0.87 4.61
CA THR A 106 -0.37 -1.00 4.30
C THR A 106 -0.10 -2.20 3.40
N ASP A 107 -0.72 -3.35 3.70
CA ASP A 107 -0.61 -4.56 2.89
C ASP A 107 -1.23 -4.35 1.49
N ALA A 108 -2.38 -3.68 1.41
CA ALA A 108 -3.02 -3.34 0.12
C ALA A 108 -2.15 -2.40 -0.73
N VAL A 109 -1.48 -1.42 -0.11
CA VAL A 109 -0.54 -0.53 -0.80
C VAL A 109 0.73 -1.26 -1.23
N GLU A 110 1.22 -2.21 -0.43
CA GLU A 110 2.35 -3.05 -0.81
C GLU A 110 2.02 -3.94 -2.02
N SER A 111 0.87 -4.60 -2.00
CA SER A 111 0.31 -5.34 -3.13
C SER A 111 0.18 -4.45 -4.39
N MET A 112 -0.22 -3.19 -4.21
CA MET A 112 -0.30 -2.22 -5.30
C MET A 112 1.07 -1.90 -5.90
N TYR A 113 2.09 -1.66 -5.08
CA TYR A 113 3.45 -1.43 -5.58
C TYR A 113 4.00 -2.65 -6.33
N GLN A 114 3.74 -3.87 -5.83
CA GLN A 114 4.16 -5.10 -6.52
C GLN A 114 3.45 -5.26 -7.87
N ASP A 115 2.14 -5.01 -7.91
CA ASP A 115 1.35 -5.05 -9.14
C ASP A 115 1.84 -4.01 -10.17
N MET A 116 2.08 -2.76 -9.75
CA MET A 116 2.61 -1.73 -10.63
C MET A 116 4.01 -2.05 -11.16
N ALA A 117 4.86 -2.69 -10.35
CA ALA A 117 6.16 -3.17 -10.79
C ALA A 117 6.03 -4.33 -11.79
N ALA A 118 5.13 -5.30 -11.55
CA ALA A 118 4.95 -6.47 -12.40
C ALA A 118 4.33 -6.12 -13.75
N ARG A 119 3.21 -5.37 -13.76
CA ARG A 119 2.42 -5.11 -14.96
C ARG A 119 2.92 -3.92 -15.77
N HIS A 120 3.43 -2.89 -15.10
CA HIS A 120 3.81 -1.62 -15.75
C HIS A 120 5.29 -1.29 -15.59
N ARG A 121 6.10 -2.16 -14.96
CA ARG A 121 7.52 -1.90 -14.65
C ARG A 121 7.73 -0.56 -13.95
N SER A 122 6.73 -0.11 -13.19
CA SER A 122 6.79 1.17 -12.51
C SER A 122 7.64 1.03 -11.25
N ARG A 123 8.53 1.99 -11.05
CA ARG A 123 9.38 2.06 -9.85
C ARG A 123 8.60 2.76 -8.73
N PHE A 124 8.95 2.45 -7.49
CA PHE A 124 8.34 3.08 -6.29
C PHE A 124 8.27 4.62 -6.39
N ARG A 125 9.34 5.26 -6.88
CA ARG A 125 9.42 6.72 -7.02
C ARG A 125 8.44 7.33 -8.03
N SER A 126 8.02 6.53 -9.01
CA SER A 126 7.17 6.95 -10.14
C SER A 126 5.68 6.81 -9.83
N VAL A 127 5.32 6.23 -8.67
CA VAL A 127 3.92 6.06 -8.26
C VAL A 127 3.62 7.03 -7.13
N HIS A 128 2.56 7.82 -7.33
CA HIS A 128 1.95 8.70 -6.34
C HIS A 128 0.61 8.14 -5.93
N ILE A 129 0.46 7.84 -4.64
CA ILE A 129 -0.82 7.42 -4.07
C ILE A 129 -1.59 8.68 -3.73
N LEU A 130 -2.76 8.86 -4.36
CA LEU A 130 -3.63 10.02 -4.14
C LEU A 130 -4.60 9.76 -2.99
N LYS A 131 -5.19 8.56 -2.97
CA LYS A 131 -6.21 8.20 -1.99
C LYS A 131 -6.26 6.68 -1.81
N VAL A 132 -6.42 6.23 -0.56
CA VAL A 132 -6.71 4.84 -0.19
C VAL A 132 -7.99 4.84 0.63
N VAL A 133 -8.98 4.06 0.21
CA VAL A 133 -10.29 3.98 0.88
C VAL A 133 -10.69 2.51 1.01
N GLU A 134 -11.25 2.16 2.16
CA GLU A 134 -11.94 0.88 2.34
C GLU A 134 -13.31 0.96 1.65
N VAL A 135 -13.56 0.05 0.71
CA VAL A 135 -14.84 -0.07 -0.01
C VAL A 135 -15.73 -0.99 0.82
N THR A 136 -16.75 -0.41 1.45
CA THR A 136 -17.65 -1.12 2.37
C THR A 136 -18.81 -1.81 1.65
N LYS A 137 -19.36 -1.17 0.61
CA LYS A 137 -20.44 -1.74 -0.20
C LYS A 137 -19.89 -2.69 -1.25
N THR A 138 -20.46 -3.87 -1.35
CA THR A 138 -20.05 -4.88 -2.34
C THR A 138 -20.36 -4.46 -3.78
N GLU A 139 -21.38 -3.63 -3.97
CA GLU A 139 -21.80 -3.10 -5.28
C GLU A 139 -20.80 -2.11 -5.89
N ASP A 140 -20.09 -1.36 -5.03
CA ASP A 140 -19.12 -0.34 -5.45
C ASP A 140 -17.81 -0.94 -5.99
N ILE A 141 -17.60 -2.24 -5.78
CA ILE A 141 -16.43 -2.97 -6.26
C ILE A 141 -16.54 -3.14 -7.77
N ARG A 142 -15.53 -2.68 -8.51
CA ARG A 142 -15.57 -2.64 -9.98
C ARG A 142 -14.74 -3.74 -10.61
N ARG A 143 -13.71 -4.26 -9.92
CA ARG A 143 -12.76 -5.21 -10.52
C ARG A 143 -13.31 -6.66 -10.50
N PRO A 144 -13.47 -7.32 -11.67
CA PRO A 144 -14.05 -8.67 -11.74
C PRO A 144 -13.33 -9.71 -10.87
N TYR A 145 -12.00 -9.63 -10.79
CA TYR A 145 -11.19 -10.56 -10.00
C TYR A 145 -11.37 -10.42 -8.48
N ILE A 146 -11.93 -9.30 -7.98
CA ILE A 146 -12.35 -9.17 -6.58
C ILE A 146 -13.81 -9.59 -6.44
N LYS A 147 -14.67 -9.26 -7.40
CA LYS A 147 -16.08 -9.66 -7.39
C LYS A 147 -16.27 -11.16 -7.21
N GLN A 148 -15.47 -11.98 -7.88
CA GLN A 148 -15.54 -13.45 -7.74
C GLN A 148 -15.32 -13.94 -6.30
N LEU A 149 -14.60 -13.18 -5.47
CA LEU A 149 -14.27 -13.53 -4.08
C LEU A 149 -15.34 -13.09 -3.07
N LEU A 150 -16.41 -12.43 -3.52
CA LEU A 150 -17.49 -11.93 -2.66
C LEU A 150 -18.67 -12.91 -2.54
N THR A 151 -18.62 -14.03 -3.24
CA THR A 151 -19.69 -15.03 -3.23
C THR A 151 -19.80 -15.69 -1.87
N LYS A 152 -21.03 -15.82 -1.36
CA LYS A 152 -21.30 -16.53 -0.11
C LYS A 152 -20.97 -18.02 -0.31
N ASN A 153 -20.34 -18.64 0.69
CA ASN A 153 -19.95 -20.05 0.66
C ASN A 153 -19.01 -20.42 -0.50
N LEU A 154 -18.13 -19.50 -0.92
CA LEU A 154 -17.12 -19.75 -1.93
C LEU A 154 -16.28 -21.00 -1.57
N LYS A 155 -16.22 -21.95 -2.51
CA LYS A 155 -15.41 -23.17 -2.42
C LYS A 155 -14.62 -23.32 -3.72
N PHE A 156 -13.35 -23.68 -3.60
CA PHE A 156 -12.51 -24.01 -4.75
C PHE A 156 -11.50 -25.09 -4.35
N PRO A 157 -11.23 -26.08 -5.23
CA PRO A 157 -10.14 -27.01 -5.01
C PRO A 157 -8.79 -26.30 -5.22
N LEU A 158 -7.71 -26.94 -4.77
CA LEU A 158 -6.33 -26.60 -5.17
C LEU A 158 -5.84 -27.71 -6.09
N PRO A 159 -6.05 -27.62 -7.42
CA PRO A 159 -5.94 -28.76 -8.34
C PRO A 159 -4.52 -29.32 -8.47
N HIS A 160 -3.51 -28.47 -8.29
CA HIS A 160 -2.11 -28.85 -8.40
C HIS A 160 -1.33 -28.25 -7.24
N ARG A 161 -0.73 -29.11 -6.40
CA ARG A 161 0.07 -28.70 -5.24
C ARG A 161 1.53 -29.07 -5.47
N ASN A 162 2.37 -28.05 -5.63
CA ASN A 162 3.81 -28.28 -5.73
C ASN A 162 4.35 -28.78 -4.38
N PRO A 163 5.08 -29.91 -4.33
CA PRO A 163 5.67 -30.40 -3.11
C PRO A 163 6.67 -29.39 -2.55
N PRO A 164 6.73 -29.21 -1.21
CA PRO A 164 7.65 -28.26 -0.61
C PRO A 164 9.10 -28.68 -0.91
N LYS A 165 9.90 -27.77 -1.46
CA LYS A 165 11.34 -28.01 -1.70
C LYS A 165 12.13 -28.14 -0.40
N LYS A 166 11.66 -27.53 0.70
CA LYS A 166 12.34 -27.50 1.98
C LYS A 166 12.07 -28.81 2.74
N GLY A 167 13.13 -29.53 3.10
CA GLY A 167 13.04 -30.81 3.80
C GLY A 167 12.77 -32.01 2.89
N GLY A 168 12.73 -31.82 1.57
CA GLY A 168 12.69 -32.92 0.61
C GLY A 168 14.05 -33.60 0.45
N LYS A 169 14.05 -34.91 0.18
CA LYS A 169 15.28 -35.62 -0.21
C LYS A 169 15.73 -35.13 -1.58
N VAL A 170 17.04 -34.90 -1.75
CA VAL A 170 17.64 -34.51 -3.04
C VAL A 170 17.45 -35.62 -4.07
N PHE A 171 17.56 -36.88 -3.63
CA PHE A 171 17.32 -38.07 -4.43
C PHE A 171 16.17 -38.88 -3.82
N SER A 172 15.24 -39.33 -4.65
CA SER A 172 14.09 -40.15 -4.26
C SER A 172 13.83 -41.18 -5.35
N ALA A 173 13.57 -42.42 -4.94
CA ALA A 173 13.15 -43.48 -5.86
C ALA A 173 11.71 -43.29 -6.36
N GLN A 174 10.87 -42.59 -5.57
CA GLN A 174 9.47 -42.31 -5.90
C GLN A 174 9.29 -40.87 -6.39
N ARG A 175 8.48 -40.71 -7.44
CA ARG A 175 8.09 -39.40 -7.97
C ARG A 175 7.10 -38.71 -7.02
N PRO A 176 7.19 -37.38 -6.85
CA PRO A 176 6.28 -36.66 -5.97
C PRO A 176 4.85 -36.63 -6.54
N SER A 177 3.85 -36.77 -5.66
CA SER A 177 2.44 -36.52 -5.99
C SER A 177 2.10 -35.03 -5.85
N THR A 178 1.30 -34.54 -6.80
CA THR A 178 0.77 -33.16 -6.83
C THR A 178 -0.73 -33.09 -6.58
N PHE A 179 -1.39 -34.24 -6.37
CA PHE A 179 -2.83 -34.38 -6.14
C PHE A 179 -3.10 -34.96 -4.74
N TYR A 180 -3.97 -34.29 -3.98
CA TYR A 180 -4.34 -34.58 -2.58
C TYR A 180 -5.81 -34.21 -2.33
#